data_AF-A0A2G2XAC2-F1
#
_entry.id   AF-A0A2G2XAC2-F1
#
_cell.length_a   1.000
_cell.length_b   1.000
_cell.length_c   1.000
_cell.angle_alpha   90.00
_cell.angle_beta   90.00
_cell.angle_gamma   90.00
#
_symmetry.space_group_name_H-M   'P 1'
#
loop_
_entity.id
_entity.type
_entity.pdbx_description
1 polymer ?
#
loop_
_entity_poly.entity_id
_entity_poly.type
_entity_poly.pdbx_seq_one_letter_code
_entity_poly.pdbx_strand_id
1 'polypeptide(L)'
;MSNGSLENWLYREDCHLNLLQRITVMLDAAMAIEYLHHGNETLIVHCDLKASNVLLDEDMVAHVGDFGISKILAVSKSIAHTETLGTLGYIAPEGIVSTSGDVYSYGIMLMEVLTERLPTDEEICNENVDLRKWITQSFSGTMLEVVDANLFPEEEQITSESEICIASMVELALDCTMEIPESRITMKDVVKRLNKIKNTFLEM
;
A
#
# COMPACT_ATOMS: atom_id res chain seq x y z
N MET A 1 -10.88 -15.57 -4.09
CA MET A 1 -11.96 -14.79 -4.75
C MET A 1 -11.89 -15.01 -6.25
N SER A 2 -12.93 -14.66 -7.00
CA SER A 2 -13.06 -14.93 -8.44
C SER A 2 -11.97 -14.29 -9.29
N ASN A 3 -11.51 -13.08 -8.94
CA ASN A 3 -10.50 -12.33 -9.69
C ASN A 3 -9.07 -12.50 -9.16
N GLY A 4 -8.83 -13.42 -8.20
CA GLY A 4 -7.50 -13.70 -7.67
C GLY A 4 -6.98 -12.65 -6.68
N SER A 5 -5.65 -12.48 -6.61
CA SER A 5 -4.97 -11.51 -5.74
C SER A 5 -4.56 -10.25 -6.50
N LEU A 6 -4.33 -9.15 -5.79
CA LEU A 6 -3.78 -7.91 -6.36
C LEU A 6 -2.43 -8.15 -7.02
N GLU A 7 -1.59 -9.02 -6.46
CA GLU A 7 -0.33 -9.46 -7.09
C GLU A 7 -0.53 -10.01 -8.51
N ASN A 8 -1.60 -10.80 -8.74
CA ASN A 8 -1.92 -11.28 -10.09
C ASN A 8 -2.25 -10.13 -11.05
N TRP A 9 -2.87 -9.06 -10.55
CA TRP A 9 -3.25 -7.88 -11.35
C TRP A 9 -2.11 -6.89 -11.56
N LEU A 10 -1.02 -7.04 -10.82
CA LEU A 10 0.20 -6.27 -11.03
C LEU A 10 1.17 -6.98 -11.98
N TYR A 11 1.24 -8.32 -11.97
CA TYR A 11 2.34 -9.02 -12.64
C TYR A 11 1.94 -9.95 -13.78
N ARG A 12 0.64 -10.09 -14.09
CA ARG A 12 0.20 -10.87 -15.26
C ARG A 12 0.00 -9.97 -16.47
N GLU A 13 0.48 -10.42 -17.63
CA GLU A 13 0.36 -9.70 -18.91
C GLU A 13 -1.08 -9.43 -19.35
N ASP A 14 -2.07 -10.18 -18.85
CA ASP A 14 -3.48 -10.06 -19.24
C ASP A 14 -4.34 -9.29 -18.24
N CYS A 15 -3.75 -8.80 -17.15
CA CYS A 15 -4.44 -8.11 -16.08
C CYS A 15 -3.79 -6.75 -15.83
N HIS A 16 -4.55 -5.67 -15.95
CA HIS A 16 -4.07 -4.32 -15.63
C HIS A 16 -5.13 -3.55 -14.84
N LEU A 17 -4.65 -2.65 -13.97
CA LEU A 17 -5.49 -1.72 -13.23
C LEU A 17 -5.14 -0.30 -13.64
N ASN A 18 -6.14 0.46 -14.09
CA ASN A 18 -5.95 1.90 -14.30
C ASN A 18 -5.82 2.65 -12.95
N LEU A 19 -5.49 3.94 -13.00
CA LEU A 19 -5.30 4.75 -11.80
C LEU A 19 -6.50 4.75 -10.84
N LEU A 20 -7.73 4.88 -11.35
CA LEU A 20 -8.93 4.87 -10.51
C LEU A 20 -9.14 3.52 -9.80
N GLN A 21 -8.88 2.42 -10.51
CA GLN A 21 -8.94 1.08 -9.95
C GLN A 21 -7.86 0.87 -8.89
N ARG A 22 -6.63 1.30 -9.14
CA ARG A 22 -5.53 1.26 -8.14
C ARG A 22 -5.88 2.08 -6.89
N ILE A 23 -6.40 3.30 -7.05
CA ILE A 23 -6.90 4.12 -5.93
C ILE A 23 -7.99 3.39 -5.14
N THR A 24 -8.95 2.78 -5.84
CA THR A 24 -10.10 2.12 -5.22
C THR A 24 -9.70 0.86 -4.46
N VAL A 25 -8.89 -0.01 -5.06
CA VAL A 25 -8.36 -1.22 -4.42
C VAL A 25 -7.55 -0.88 -3.17
N MET A 26 -6.69 0.14 -3.25
CA MET A 26 -5.90 0.58 -2.10
C MET A 26 -6.80 1.18 -1.00
N LEU A 27 -7.84 1.93 -1.36
CA LEU A 27 -8.81 2.45 -0.41
C LEU A 27 -9.57 1.31 0.32
N ASP A 28 -10.05 0.31 -0.41
CA ASP A 28 -10.75 -0.84 0.16
C ASP A 28 -9.85 -1.61 1.15
N ALA A 29 -8.60 -1.86 0.75
CA ALA A 29 -7.60 -2.47 1.63
C ALA A 29 -7.34 -1.58 2.87
N ALA A 30 -7.19 -0.27 2.71
CA ALA A 30 -6.98 0.65 3.82
C ALA A 30 -8.14 0.64 4.82
N MET A 31 -9.38 0.60 4.34
CA MET A 31 -10.58 0.52 5.18
C MET A 31 -10.63 -0.78 5.97
N ALA A 32 -10.21 -1.90 5.37
CA ALA A 32 -10.11 -3.17 6.08
C ALA A 32 -9.10 -3.09 7.24
N ILE A 33 -7.91 -2.52 7.01
CA ILE A 33 -6.89 -2.40 8.08
C ILE A 33 -7.30 -1.36 9.12
N GLU A 34 -7.92 -0.26 8.73
CA GLU A 34 -8.51 0.70 9.68
C GLU A 34 -9.47 -0.01 10.63
N TYR A 35 -10.34 -0.87 10.10
CA TYR A 35 -11.29 -1.65 10.87
C TYR A 35 -10.59 -2.63 11.84
N LEU A 36 -9.51 -3.29 11.42
CA LEU A 36 -8.71 -4.16 12.31
C LEU A 36 -8.08 -3.37 13.47
N HIS A 37 -7.57 -2.17 13.19
CA HIS A 37 -6.86 -1.35 14.16
C HIS A 37 -7.81 -0.61 15.12
N HIS A 38 -9.01 -0.22 14.67
CA HIS A 38 -9.86 0.73 15.39
C HIS A 38 -11.35 0.36 15.46
N GLY A 39 -11.79 -0.66 14.72
CA GLY A 39 -13.20 -1.02 14.58
C GLY A 39 -13.76 -1.89 15.71
N ASN A 40 -12.92 -2.38 16.61
CA ASN A 40 -13.29 -3.34 17.65
C ASN A 40 -12.69 -2.97 19.01
N GLU A 41 -13.26 -3.52 20.09
CA GLU A 41 -12.70 -3.41 21.45
C GLU A 41 -11.34 -4.11 21.59
N THR A 42 -10.95 -4.95 20.63
CA THR A 42 -9.65 -5.60 20.60
C THR A 42 -8.94 -5.27 19.31
N LEU A 43 -7.69 -4.85 19.42
CA LEU A 43 -6.89 -4.42 18.29
C LEU A 43 -6.30 -5.65 17.59
N ILE A 44 -6.39 -5.72 16.27
CA ILE A 44 -5.80 -6.79 15.47
C ILE A 44 -4.70 -6.18 14.59
N VAL A 45 -3.48 -6.69 14.70
CA VAL A 45 -2.35 -6.38 13.81
C VAL A 45 -2.25 -7.51 12.78
N HIS A 46 -2.26 -7.17 11.50
CA HIS A 46 -2.24 -8.13 10.40
C HIS A 46 -0.90 -8.87 10.30
N CYS A 47 0.21 -8.11 10.37
CA CYS A 47 1.61 -8.56 10.30
C CYS A 47 2.12 -9.07 8.94
N ASP A 48 1.26 -9.33 7.95
CA ASP A 48 1.70 -9.76 6.61
C ASP A 48 0.96 -9.02 5.48
N LEU A 49 0.95 -7.69 5.48
CA LEU A 49 0.32 -6.93 4.39
C LEU A 49 1.23 -6.87 3.16
N LYS A 50 0.71 -7.37 2.04
CA LYS A 50 1.35 -7.42 0.72
C LYS A 50 0.30 -7.65 -0.37
N ALA A 51 0.65 -7.42 -1.63
CA ALA A 51 -0.26 -7.55 -2.76
C ALA A 51 -0.87 -8.97 -2.90
N SER A 52 -0.14 -10.04 -2.57
CA SER A 52 -0.66 -11.42 -2.61
C SER A 52 -1.78 -11.68 -1.59
N ASN A 53 -1.82 -10.91 -0.51
CA ASN A 53 -2.80 -11.04 0.57
C ASN A 53 -4.01 -10.10 0.40
N VAL A 54 -4.06 -9.32 -0.68
CA VAL A 54 -5.26 -8.56 -1.07
C VAL A 54 -5.95 -9.30 -2.20
N LEU A 55 -7.18 -9.76 -1.97
CA LEU A 55 -7.97 -10.53 -2.93
C LEU A 55 -9.04 -9.64 -3.58
N LEU A 56 -9.33 -9.86 -4.86
CA LEU A 56 -10.36 -9.12 -5.60
C LEU A 56 -11.57 -10.01 -5.89
N ASP A 57 -12.76 -9.53 -5.52
CA ASP A 57 -14.03 -10.22 -5.83
C ASP A 57 -14.56 -9.90 -7.23
N GLU A 58 -15.76 -10.41 -7.54
CA GLU A 58 -16.40 -10.30 -8.86
C GLU A 58 -16.62 -8.84 -9.29
N ASP A 59 -16.79 -7.94 -8.32
CA ASP A 59 -17.03 -6.50 -8.54
C ASP A 59 -15.73 -5.67 -8.45
N MET A 60 -14.57 -6.33 -8.42
CA MET A 60 -13.24 -5.72 -8.23
C MET A 60 -13.09 -5.00 -6.88
N VAL A 61 -13.91 -5.34 -5.88
CA VAL A 61 -13.75 -4.86 -4.51
C VAL A 61 -12.60 -5.64 -3.86
N ALA A 62 -11.74 -4.92 -3.12
CA ALA A 62 -10.59 -5.54 -2.49
C ALA A 62 -10.88 -6.01 -1.07
N HIS A 63 -10.38 -7.21 -0.74
CA HIS A 63 -10.55 -7.86 0.55
C HIS A 63 -9.20 -8.33 1.08
N VAL A 64 -8.83 -7.88 2.27
CA VAL A 64 -7.61 -8.34 2.95
C VAL A 64 -7.82 -9.75 3.48
N GLY A 65 -6.91 -10.66 3.12
CA GLY A 65 -6.88 -12.05 3.56
C GLY A 65 -5.57 -12.46 4.21
N ASP A 66 -5.46 -13.74 4.55
CA ASP A 66 -4.32 -14.38 5.22
C ASP A 66 -3.92 -13.79 6.59
N PHE A 67 -4.71 -14.15 7.60
CA PHE A 67 -4.47 -13.79 9.00
C PHE A 67 -3.60 -14.81 9.74
N GLY A 68 -2.85 -15.66 9.02
CA GLY A 68 -2.14 -16.81 9.60
C GLY A 68 -1.12 -16.45 10.68
N ILE A 69 -0.58 -15.22 10.63
CA ILE A 69 0.40 -14.71 11.60
C ILE A 69 -0.09 -13.47 12.38
N SER A 70 -1.34 -13.06 12.18
CA SER A 70 -1.91 -11.87 12.83
C SER A 70 -1.95 -11.98 14.35
N LYS A 71 -1.88 -10.84 15.03
CA LYS A 71 -1.87 -10.76 16.50
C LYS A 71 -3.02 -9.94 17.02
N ILE A 72 -3.66 -10.49 18.05
CA ILE A 72 -4.67 -9.79 18.84
C ILE A 72 -3.95 -9.11 20.01
N LEU A 73 -4.01 -7.79 20.06
CA LEU A 73 -3.43 -6.98 21.12
C LEU A 73 -4.54 -6.40 22.01
N ALA A 74 -4.35 -6.46 23.33
CA ALA A 74 -5.21 -5.75 24.26
C ALA A 74 -5.05 -4.24 24.03
N VAL A 75 -6.14 -3.46 24.07
CA VAL A 75 -6.14 -2.01 23.79
C VAL A 75 -5.14 -1.21 24.64
N SER A 76 -4.78 -1.71 25.83
CA SER A 76 -3.77 -1.11 26.70
C SER A 76 -2.31 -1.35 26.25
N LYS A 77 -2.08 -2.17 25.22
CA LYS A 77 -0.76 -2.50 24.65
C LYS A 77 -0.83 -2.49 23.13
N SER A 78 -0.34 -1.43 22.49
CA SER A 78 -0.25 -1.33 21.02
C SER A 78 0.96 -2.07 20.42
N ILE A 79 1.82 -2.64 21.26
CA ILE A 79 3.07 -3.29 20.86
C ILE A 79 3.16 -4.67 21.52
N ALA A 80 3.45 -5.69 20.73
CA ALA A 80 3.91 -6.99 21.22
C ALA A 80 5.42 -7.12 20.98
N HIS A 81 6.19 -7.39 22.04
CA HIS A 81 7.61 -7.75 21.94
C HIS A 81 7.77 -9.20 21.48
N THR A 82 7.40 -9.49 20.23
CA THR A 82 7.60 -10.78 19.56
C THR A 82 8.49 -10.60 18.34
N GLU A 83 9.15 -11.69 17.93
CA GLU A 83 10.11 -11.75 16.79
C GLU A 83 9.58 -11.13 15.49
N THR A 84 10.50 -10.81 14.58
CA THR A 84 10.22 -10.30 13.24
C THR A 84 9.29 -11.27 12.50
N LEU A 85 8.07 -10.81 12.21
CA LEU A 85 7.05 -11.50 11.44
C LEU A 85 6.74 -10.70 10.18
N GLY A 86 6.38 -11.40 9.11
CA GLY A 86 5.96 -10.81 7.84
C GLY A 86 6.85 -11.21 6.66
N THR A 87 6.59 -10.59 5.52
CA THR A 87 7.28 -10.85 4.26
C THR A 87 8.42 -9.85 4.03
N LEU A 88 9.59 -10.34 3.63
CA LEU A 88 10.76 -9.51 3.30
C LEU A 88 10.38 -8.44 2.26
N GLY A 89 10.89 -7.22 2.44
CA GLY A 89 10.51 -6.06 1.62
C GLY A 89 9.35 -5.25 2.19
N TYR A 90 8.41 -5.88 2.91
CA TYR A 90 7.26 -5.22 3.54
C TYR A 90 7.43 -5.00 5.04
N ILE A 91 8.36 -5.73 5.67
CA ILE A 91 8.63 -5.62 7.11
C ILE A 91 9.16 -4.22 7.44
N ALA A 92 8.53 -3.58 8.42
CA ALA A 92 8.97 -2.31 8.96
C ALA A 92 10.38 -2.42 9.60
N PRO A 93 11.22 -1.37 9.53
CA PRO A 93 12.64 -1.43 9.94
C PRO A 93 12.85 -1.81 11.40
N GLU A 94 11.90 -1.51 12.28
CA GLU A 94 11.94 -1.90 13.68
C GLU A 94 11.73 -3.41 13.90
N GLY A 95 11.10 -4.11 12.94
CA GLY A 95 10.83 -5.55 13.01
C GLY A 95 9.91 -5.96 14.17
N ILE A 96 9.10 -5.03 14.70
CA ILE A 96 8.24 -5.21 15.86
C ILE A 96 6.77 -5.27 15.43
N VAL A 97 6.04 -6.23 15.99
CA VAL A 97 4.58 -6.34 15.80
C VAL A 97 3.87 -5.14 16.43
N SER A 98 3.28 -4.32 15.56
CA SER A 98 2.56 -3.09 15.92
C SER A 98 1.63 -2.67 14.79
N THR A 99 0.62 -1.84 15.09
CA THR A 99 -0.20 -1.22 14.05
C THR A 99 0.60 -0.32 13.12
N SER A 100 1.63 0.36 13.63
CA SER A 100 2.58 1.13 12.83
C SER A 100 3.39 0.25 11.86
N GLY A 101 3.60 -1.02 12.20
CA GLY A 101 4.19 -2.00 11.30
C GLY A 101 3.29 -2.29 10.10
N ASP A 102 1.99 -2.53 10.35
CA ASP A 102 0.99 -2.69 9.28
C ASP A 102 0.89 -1.44 8.38
N VAL A 103 0.94 -0.23 8.97
CA VAL A 103 0.96 1.03 8.20
C VAL A 103 2.18 1.09 7.26
N TYR A 104 3.35 0.70 7.75
CA TYR A 104 4.56 0.66 6.93
C TYR A 104 4.40 -0.33 5.76
N SER A 105 3.98 -1.56 6.04
CA SER A 105 3.75 -2.59 5.01
C SER A 105 2.71 -2.14 3.98
N TYR A 106 1.63 -1.48 4.43
CA TYR A 106 0.64 -0.87 3.56
C TYR A 106 1.26 0.20 2.64
N GLY A 107 2.14 1.06 3.17
CA GLY A 107 2.84 2.07 2.38
C GLY A 107 3.77 1.47 1.32
N ILE A 108 4.48 0.39 1.64
CA ILE A 108 5.27 -0.36 0.65
C ILE A 108 4.39 -0.98 -0.43
N MET A 109 3.26 -1.58 -0.04
CA MET A 109 2.28 -2.12 -1.01
C MET A 109 1.68 -1.02 -1.90
N LEU A 110 1.43 0.18 -1.37
CA LEU A 110 0.98 1.33 -2.18
C LEU A 110 2.05 1.75 -3.20
N MET A 111 3.33 1.73 -2.81
CA MET A 111 4.45 1.99 -3.71
C MET A 111 4.54 0.93 -4.81
N GLU A 112 4.47 -0.34 -4.45
CA GLU A 112 4.41 -1.48 -5.37
C GLU A 112 3.27 -1.31 -6.38
N VAL A 113 2.06 -0.96 -5.90
CA VAL A 113 0.89 -0.73 -6.77
C VAL A 113 1.07 0.47 -7.68
N LEU A 114 1.78 1.52 -7.31
CA LEU A 114 2.00 2.67 -8.21
C LEU A 114 3.06 2.40 -9.28
N THR A 115 4.02 1.54 -8.98
CA THR A 115 5.24 1.37 -9.77
C THR A 115 5.28 0.05 -10.52
N GLU A 116 4.38 -0.88 -10.19
CA GLU A 116 4.37 -2.26 -10.68
C GLU A 116 5.71 -2.98 -10.44
N ARG A 117 6.39 -2.59 -9.36
CA ARG A 117 7.71 -3.10 -9.00
C ARG A 117 7.68 -3.81 -7.67
N LEU A 118 8.22 -5.02 -7.65
CA LEU A 118 8.32 -5.81 -6.43
C LEU A 118 9.22 -5.09 -5.41
N PRO A 119 8.85 -5.05 -4.12
CA PRO A 119 9.70 -4.44 -3.10
C PRO A 119 11.09 -5.06 -2.97
N THR A 120 11.26 -6.29 -3.46
CA THR A 120 12.53 -7.03 -3.50
C THR A 120 13.07 -7.22 -4.92
N ASP A 121 12.60 -6.43 -5.90
CA ASP A 121 13.09 -6.48 -7.28
C ASP A 121 14.60 -6.27 -7.31
N GLU A 122 15.34 -7.26 -7.81
CA GLU A 122 16.80 -7.24 -7.87
C GLU A 122 17.31 -6.08 -8.73
N GLU A 123 16.59 -5.65 -9.76
CA GLU A 123 17.01 -4.53 -10.60
C GLU A 123 17.05 -3.20 -9.83
N ILE A 124 16.19 -3.05 -8.83
CA ILE A 124 16.11 -1.88 -7.94
C ILE A 124 17.00 -2.06 -6.71
N CYS A 125 17.01 -3.28 -6.17
CA CYS A 125 17.72 -3.65 -4.94
C CYS A 125 19.23 -3.85 -5.13
N ASN A 126 19.71 -3.77 -6.37
CA ASN A 126 21.13 -3.60 -6.65
C ASN A 126 21.63 -2.30 -5.97
N GLU A 127 22.81 -2.34 -5.36
CA GLU A 127 23.43 -1.19 -4.67
C GLU A 127 22.79 -0.75 -3.31
N ASN A 128 22.06 -1.62 -2.60
CA ASN A 128 21.47 -1.36 -1.26
C ASN A 128 20.31 -0.33 -1.23
N VAL A 129 19.64 -0.12 -2.36
CA VAL A 129 18.48 0.77 -2.47
C VAL A 129 17.20 -0.06 -2.39
N ASP A 130 16.46 0.04 -1.30
CA ASP A 130 15.10 -0.54 -1.21
C ASP A 130 14.10 0.29 -2.04
N LEU A 131 12.93 -0.29 -2.35
CA LEU A 131 11.87 0.37 -3.15
C LEU A 131 11.53 1.79 -2.65
N ARG A 132 11.48 1.96 -1.33
CA ARG A 132 11.21 3.25 -0.69
C ARG A 132 12.29 4.28 -1.02
N LYS A 133 13.57 3.93 -0.86
CA LYS A 133 14.69 4.83 -1.20
C LYS A 133 14.70 5.17 -2.68
N TRP A 134 14.44 4.19 -3.55
CA TRP A 134 14.36 4.41 -4.99
C TRP A 134 13.27 5.44 -5.33
N ILE A 135 12.04 5.25 -4.81
CA ILE A 135 10.95 6.22 -5.00
C ILE A 135 11.31 7.58 -4.42
N THR A 136 11.89 7.64 -3.22
CA THR A 136 12.27 8.91 -2.58
C THR A 136 13.27 9.69 -3.43
N GLN A 137 14.25 9.00 -4.03
CA GLN A 137 15.27 9.61 -4.90
C GLN A 137 14.66 10.07 -6.22
N SER A 138 13.87 9.21 -6.88
CA SER A 138 13.29 9.50 -8.18
C SER A 138 12.15 10.52 -8.13
N PHE A 139 11.40 10.58 -7.02
CA PHE A 139 10.35 11.57 -6.79
C PHE A 139 10.90 13.01 -6.73
N SER A 140 12.17 13.19 -6.38
CA SER A 140 12.83 14.50 -6.41
C SER A 140 13.18 15.00 -7.83
N GLY A 141 13.10 14.11 -8.83
CA GLY A 141 13.42 14.38 -10.23
C GLY A 141 12.18 14.51 -11.10
N THR A 142 11.69 13.38 -11.63
CA THR A 142 10.56 13.35 -12.59
C THR A 142 9.59 12.25 -12.19
N MET A 143 8.47 12.67 -11.61
CA MET A 143 7.50 11.77 -10.98
C MET A 143 6.94 10.69 -11.90
N LEU A 144 6.78 10.98 -13.19
CA LEU A 144 6.23 10.03 -14.17
C LEU A 144 7.20 8.87 -14.51
N GLU A 145 8.50 9.01 -14.24
CA GLU A 145 9.48 7.98 -14.61
C GLU A 145 9.43 6.74 -13.70
N VAL A 146 8.86 6.87 -12.51
CA VAL A 146 8.71 5.74 -11.58
C VAL A 146 7.37 5.03 -11.68
N VAL A 147 6.43 5.66 -12.35
CA VAL A 147 5.02 5.28 -12.36
C VAL A 147 4.81 4.25 -13.47
N ASP A 148 4.01 3.22 -13.18
CA ASP A 148 3.69 2.21 -14.18
C ASP A 148 3.04 2.82 -15.44
N ALA A 149 3.46 2.33 -16.61
CA ALA A 149 2.95 2.77 -17.90
C ALA A 149 1.47 2.38 -18.11
N ASN A 150 0.99 1.31 -17.48
CA ASN A 150 -0.39 0.82 -17.62
C ASN A 150 -1.40 1.56 -16.71
N LEU A 151 -0.96 2.53 -15.91
CA LEU A 151 -1.84 3.39 -15.11
C LEU A 151 -2.83 4.19 -15.98
N PHE A 152 -2.47 4.41 -17.23
CA PHE A 152 -3.27 5.10 -18.24
C PHE A 152 -3.54 4.12 -19.40
N PRO A 153 -4.80 3.74 -19.65
CA PRO A 153 -5.17 3.06 -20.88
C PRO A 153 -4.66 3.82 -22.11
N GLU A 154 -4.34 3.13 -23.21
CA GLU A 154 -3.81 3.76 -24.46
C GLU A 154 -4.67 4.92 -25.00
N GLU A 155 -5.93 4.99 -24.59
CA GLU A 155 -6.92 5.98 -24.99
C GLU A 155 -7.04 7.17 -24.01
N GLU A 156 -6.49 7.08 -22.80
CA GLU A 156 -6.51 8.14 -21.79
C GLU A 156 -5.20 8.95 -21.82
N GLN A 157 -5.32 10.27 -22.02
CA GLN A 157 -4.18 11.17 -21.89
C GLN A 157 -3.87 11.38 -20.42
N ILE A 158 -2.58 11.35 -20.06
CA ILE A 158 -2.11 11.82 -18.75
C ILE A 158 -2.54 13.28 -18.60
N THR A 159 -3.38 13.53 -17.61
CA THR A 159 -3.84 14.88 -17.29
C THR A 159 -3.11 15.43 -16.06
N SER A 160 -3.13 16.76 -15.89
CA SER A 160 -2.59 17.41 -14.67
C SER A 160 -3.21 16.85 -13.38
N GLU A 161 -4.46 16.42 -13.46
CA GLU A 161 -5.23 15.87 -12.36
C GLU A 161 -4.74 14.48 -11.96
N SER A 162 -4.41 13.66 -12.96
CA SER A 162 -3.83 12.34 -12.76
C SER A 162 -2.46 12.45 -12.11
N GLU A 163 -1.64 13.40 -12.55
CA GLU A 163 -0.36 13.73 -11.92
C GLU A 163 -0.55 14.15 -10.45
N ILE A 164 -1.53 15.02 -10.15
CA ILE A 164 -1.83 15.42 -8.76
C ILE A 164 -2.23 14.21 -7.90
N CYS A 165 -3.03 13.30 -8.44
CA CYS A 165 -3.47 12.11 -7.73
C CYS A 165 -2.30 11.17 -7.43
N ILE A 166 -1.48 10.86 -8.44
CA ILE A 166 -0.31 9.99 -8.25
C ILE A 166 0.69 10.66 -7.28
N ALA A 167 0.91 11.98 -7.37
CA ALA A 167 1.79 12.70 -6.43
C ALA A 167 1.29 12.56 -5.00
N SER A 168 -0.01 12.75 -4.80
CA SER A 168 -0.66 12.62 -3.50
C SER A 168 -0.59 11.20 -2.94
N MET A 169 -0.64 10.18 -3.80
CA MET A 169 -0.48 8.77 -3.41
C MET A 169 0.98 8.44 -3.05
N VAL A 170 1.97 8.98 -3.78
CA VAL A 170 3.38 8.82 -3.43
C VAL A 170 3.69 9.48 -2.08
N GLU A 171 3.25 10.73 -1.87
CA GLU A 171 3.39 11.41 -0.59
C GLU A 171 2.72 10.63 0.55
N LEU A 172 1.54 10.07 0.30
CA LEU A 172 0.84 9.23 1.28
C LEU A 172 1.67 7.99 1.63
N ALA A 173 2.25 7.33 0.63
CA ALA A 173 3.09 6.16 0.85
C ALA A 173 4.37 6.50 1.63
N LEU A 174 4.98 7.66 1.35
CA LEU A 174 6.16 8.15 2.09
C LEU A 174 5.84 8.43 3.57
N ASP A 175 4.68 9.02 3.85
CA ASP A 175 4.22 9.25 5.22
C ASP A 175 3.87 7.96 5.96
N CYS A 176 3.37 6.93 5.26
CA CYS A 176 3.17 5.59 5.82
C CYS A 176 4.50 4.90 6.16
N THR A 177 5.55 5.17 5.40
CA THR A 177 6.85 4.48 5.47
C THR A 177 7.92 5.29 6.20
N MET A 178 7.55 6.21 7.08
CA MET A 178 8.51 6.92 7.94
C MET A 178 9.34 5.92 8.77
N GLU A 179 10.65 6.13 8.87
CA GLU A 179 11.56 5.24 9.62
C GLU A 179 11.14 5.11 11.09
N ILE A 180 10.79 6.24 11.71
CA ILE A 180 10.33 6.31 13.10
C ILE A 180 8.85 5.92 13.17
N PRO A 181 8.46 4.84 13.87
CA PRO A 181 7.07 4.37 13.92
C PRO A 181 6.07 5.41 14.38
N GLU A 182 6.43 6.24 15.37
CA GLU A 182 5.55 7.28 15.93
C GLU A 182 5.35 8.48 14.97
N SER A 183 6.17 8.59 13.94
CA SER A 183 6.03 9.61 12.89
C SER A 183 5.15 9.15 11.73
N ARG A 184 4.79 7.86 11.68
CA ARG A 184 3.89 7.32 10.66
C ARG A 184 2.46 7.78 10.94
N ILE A 185 1.74 8.09 9.86
CA ILE A 185 0.31 8.39 9.93
C ILE A 185 -0.50 7.16 10.37
N THR A 186 -1.75 7.34 10.79
CA THR A 186 -2.62 6.21 11.15
C THR A 186 -3.40 5.71 9.94
N MET A 187 -3.91 4.47 9.97
CA MET A 187 -4.81 3.98 8.91
C MET A 187 -6.09 4.82 8.74
N LYS A 188 -6.54 5.52 9.79
CA LYS A 188 -7.65 6.51 9.67
C LYS A 188 -7.26 7.67 8.76
N ASP A 189 -6.04 8.17 8.94
CA ASP A 189 -5.50 9.26 8.11
C ASP A 189 -5.28 8.80 6.66
N VAL A 190 -4.82 7.56 6.48
CA VAL A 190 -4.68 6.91 5.17
C VAL A 190 -6.01 6.87 4.43
N VAL A 191 -7.06 6.31 5.05
CA VAL A 191 -8.41 6.24 4.47
C VAL A 191 -8.96 7.62 4.15
N LYS A 192 -8.77 8.60 5.04
CA LYS A 192 -9.19 9.99 4.80
C LYS A 192 -8.48 10.61 3.59
N ARG A 193 -7.17 10.39 3.44
CA ARG A 193 -6.39 10.92 2.31
C ARG A 193 -6.77 10.23 1.00
N LEU A 194 -6.95 8.91 0.98
CA LEU A 194 -7.37 8.18 -0.22
C LEU A 194 -8.77 8.58 -0.68
N ASN A 195 -9.71 8.79 0.24
CA ASN A 195 -11.03 9.34 -0.11
C ASN A 195 -10.90 10.73 -0.76
N LYS A 196 -10.04 11.60 -0.23
CA LYS A 196 -9.78 12.91 -0.85
C LYS A 196 -9.18 12.76 -2.25
N ILE A 197 -8.20 11.88 -2.43
CA ILE A 197 -7.57 11.60 -3.73
C ILE A 197 -8.61 11.07 -4.73
N LYS A 198 -9.42 10.08 -4.31
CA LYS A 198 -10.49 9.50 -5.13
C LYS A 198 -11.54 10.53 -5.54
N ASN A 199 -11.99 11.36 -4.61
CA ASN A 199 -12.95 12.42 -4.92
C ASN A 199 -12.33 13.47 -5.86
N THR A 200 -11.07 13.82 -5.65
CA THR A 200 -10.34 14.71 -6.57
C THR A 200 -10.36 14.11 -7.98
N PHE A 201 -10.02 12.83 -8.13
CA PHE A 201 -10.06 12.15 -9.43
C PHE A 201 -11.46 12.09 -10.07
N LEU A 202 -12.52 11.94 -9.27
CA LEU A 202 -13.91 11.77 -9.76
C LEU A 202 -14.70 13.07 -9.98
N GLU A 203 -14.36 14.14 -9.27
CA GLU A 203 -15.08 15.42 -9.32
C GLU A 203 -14.63 16.33 -10.49
N MET A 204 -13.76 15.83 -11.38
CA MET A 204 -13.12 16.63 -12.44
C MET A 204 -13.42 16.13 -13.85
#